data_AF-A0A1G6ESJ1-F1
#
_entry.id   AF-A0A1G6ESJ1-F1
#
_cell.length_a   1.000
_cell.length_b   1.000
_cell.length_c   1.000
_cell.angle_alpha   90.00
_cell.angle_beta   90.00
_cell.angle_gamma   90.00
#
_symmetry.space_group_name_H-M   'P 1'
#
loop_
_entity.id
_entity.type
_entity.pdbx_description
1 polymer ?
#
loop_
_entity_poly.entity_id
_entity_poly.type
_entity_poly.pdbx_seq_one_letter_code
_entity_poly.pdbx_strand_id
1 'polypeptide(L)'
;MRKTLAFLSAAALLAAGVPAGSVIGTEALHEEETSIGVRTRGHYYYDKISDTESGRKVKAIYDYVDSYCEKLMQSGEDYHTDEFSVKMTAGSDPSWDPDIEGADYLDYLGVLDIYESDNNYYYFVKNSIAYPDYFTLMDDEVATLASSRKEYEEKTKEYIESYSEAAEIEDLYERAMFIHDKLCLNMRYSYDENGEPSGEFFAHSVYGPVMRKEGVCEAYARVYQMLCTYYGLECIYITGYAPNHAGEDVDEEKDNAHAWNLIKLDDGKYYWVDATWDDDDPKEGGWSDKFDHAYFAVGSEPFTASHKHSPTVVEDILEAIEPSCELPWPEVSETSYRANHPEKFPTDVPADALVYTELPDGTLEVSEYKSKEYYENLIIPDEVDGKKVTALAPGLFKDSTL
;
A
#
# COMPACT_ATOMS: atom_id res chain seq x y z
N MET A 1 -19.06 -17.14 -53.89
CA MET A 1 -18.30 -18.39 -54.06
C MET A 1 -16.97 -18.20 -53.35
N ARG A 2 -16.86 -18.57 -52.06
CA ARG A 2 -16.33 -19.85 -51.53
C ARG A 2 -14.86 -20.12 -51.88
N LYS A 3 -14.01 -20.10 -50.84
CA LYS A 3 -13.06 -21.14 -50.36
C LYS A 3 -12.11 -20.43 -49.35
N THR A 4 -12.25 -20.52 -48.03
CA THR A 4 -12.18 -21.65 -47.07
C THR A 4 -10.80 -22.32 -47.00
N LEU A 5 -10.14 -22.23 -45.83
CA LEU A 5 -9.48 -23.27 -45.00
C LEU A 5 -8.92 -22.55 -43.74
N ALA A 6 -9.40 -22.76 -42.50
CA ALA A 6 -9.23 -23.90 -41.56
C ALA A 6 -7.80 -23.97 -40.96
N PHE A 7 -7.49 -24.20 -39.68
CA PHE A 7 -8.17 -24.52 -38.40
C PHE A 7 -7.10 -24.42 -37.27
N LEU A 8 -7.53 -24.13 -36.03
CA LEU A 8 -6.95 -24.36 -34.68
C LEU A 8 -5.51 -24.89 -34.47
N SER A 9 -4.82 -24.30 -33.48
CA SER A 9 -4.04 -25.02 -32.45
C SER A 9 -3.83 -24.14 -31.20
N ALA A 10 -4.39 -24.57 -30.08
CA ALA A 10 -3.95 -24.16 -28.75
C ALA A 10 -2.57 -24.78 -28.42
N ALA A 11 -1.98 -24.33 -27.30
CA ALA A 11 -0.79 -24.83 -26.59
C ALA A 11 0.58 -24.29 -27.05
N ALA A 12 1.06 -23.27 -26.31
CA ALA A 12 2.41 -23.23 -25.74
C ALA A 12 2.50 -22.12 -24.65
N LEU A 13 1.93 -22.40 -23.47
CA LEU A 13 2.52 -21.92 -22.22
C LEU A 13 3.82 -22.72 -22.04
N LEU A 14 4.97 -22.05 -21.92
CA LEU A 14 6.12 -22.51 -21.13
C LEU A 14 7.22 -21.45 -21.14
N ALA A 15 7.57 -21.03 -19.92
CA ALA A 15 8.88 -20.51 -19.52
C ALA A 15 9.33 -19.17 -20.12
N ALA A 16 8.88 -18.08 -19.50
CA ALA A 16 9.77 -16.97 -19.21
C ALA A 16 9.75 -16.77 -17.69
N GLY A 17 10.75 -17.31 -17.01
CA GLY A 17 11.01 -16.96 -15.61
C GLY A 17 11.38 -15.49 -15.56
N VAL A 18 10.52 -14.68 -14.94
CA VAL A 18 10.90 -13.33 -14.50
C VAL A 18 11.94 -13.54 -13.39
N PRO A 19 13.17 -13.04 -13.53
CA PRO A 19 14.13 -13.14 -12.44
C PRO A 19 13.66 -12.23 -11.31
N ALA A 20 13.59 -12.76 -10.10
CA ALA A 20 13.53 -11.95 -8.90
C ALA A 20 14.75 -11.01 -8.90
N GLY A 21 14.51 -9.69 -8.98
CA GLY A 21 15.55 -8.66 -8.86
C GLY A 21 15.99 -7.96 -10.15
N SER A 22 15.26 -8.01 -11.26
CA SER A 22 15.50 -7.02 -12.33
C SER A 22 14.76 -5.74 -12.00
N VAL A 23 15.52 -4.68 -11.72
CA VAL A 23 15.06 -3.28 -11.85
C VAL A 23 14.23 -3.21 -13.13
N ILE A 24 12.96 -2.88 -13.00
CA ILE A 24 12.11 -2.60 -14.15
C ILE A 24 12.71 -1.33 -14.74
N GLY A 25 13.62 -1.51 -15.70
CA GLY A 25 14.23 -0.42 -16.41
C GLY A 25 13.13 0.40 -17.06
N THR A 26 13.40 1.70 -17.22
CA THR A 26 12.56 2.71 -17.86
C THR A 26 12.01 2.33 -19.26
N GLU A 27 12.39 1.17 -19.81
CA GLU A 27 11.81 0.57 -21.01
C GLU A 27 10.38 0.00 -20.81
N ALA A 28 9.90 -0.23 -19.58
CA ALA A 28 8.51 -0.67 -19.33
C ALA A 28 7.48 0.47 -19.28
N LEU A 29 7.92 1.73 -19.45
CA LEU A 29 7.02 2.89 -19.53
C LEU A 29 6.40 3.10 -20.92
N HIS A 30 6.66 2.18 -21.87
CA HIS A 30 6.23 2.27 -23.27
C HIS A 30 5.57 1.00 -23.84
N GLU A 31 4.65 0.38 -23.09
CA GLU A 31 3.57 -0.38 -23.73
C GLU A 31 2.24 0.35 -23.52
N GLU A 32 1.81 1.10 -24.54
CA GLU A 32 0.47 1.69 -24.63
C GLU A 32 -0.67 0.62 -24.62
N GLU A 33 -0.34 -0.68 -24.48
CA GLU A 33 -1.30 -1.80 -24.55
C GLU A 33 -1.60 -2.49 -23.20
N THR A 34 -0.85 -2.23 -22.12
CA THR A 34 -1.14 -2.85 -20.81
C THR A 34 -2.10 -1.98 -19.98
N SER A 35 -3.20 -2.57 -19.48
CA SER A 35 -4.19 -1.85 -18.68
C SER A 35 -3.60 -1.35 -17.35
N ILE A 36 -4.21 -0.31 -16.76
CA ILE A 36 -3.76 0.21 -15.46
C ILE A 36 -3.78 -0.90 -14.40
N GLY A 37 -4.86 -1.70 -14.38
CA GLY A 37 -5.03 -2.76 -13.39
C GLY A 37 -3.88 -3.75 -13.39
N VAL A 38 -3.36 -4.13 -14.56
CA VAL A 38 -2.16 -4.98 -14.66
C VAL A 38 -0.91 -4.28 -14.13
N ARG A 39 -0.76 -2.97 -14.37
CA ARG A 39 0.44 -2.20 -13.98
C ARG A 39 0.46 -1.82 -12.49
N THR A 40 -0.69 -1.81 -11.83
CA THR A 40 -0.83 -1.48 -10.39
C THR A 40 -1.01 -2.72 -9.51
N ARG A 41 -0.99 -3.91 -10.10
CA ARG A 41 -1.19 -5.20 -9.42
C ARG A 41 -0.01 -5.56 -8.52
N GLY A 42 -0.26 -5.60 -7.22
CA GLY A 42 0.59 -6.30 -6.28
C GLY A 42 0.52 -7.80 -6.56
N HIS A 43 1.65 -8.48 -6.40
CA HIS A 43 1.73 -9.94 -6.55
C HIS A 43 2.35 -10.61 -5.32
N TYR A 44 2.45 -9.89 -4.21
CA TYR A 44 3.19 -10.40 -3.05
C TYR A 44 2.59 -11.71 -2.55
N TYR A 45 1.28 -11.74 -2.31
CA TYR A 45 0.62 -12.95 -1.82
C TYR A 45 0.50 -13.98 -2.95
N TYR A 46 0.13 -13.56 -4.16
CA TYR A 46 0.04 -14.45 -5.33
C TYR A 46 1.32 -15.26 -5.58
N ASP A 47 2.49 -14.60 -5.54
CA ASP A 47 3.80 -15.21 -5.80
C ASP A 47 4.21 -16.21 -4.72
N LYS A 48 3.64 -16.09 -3.52
CA LYS A 48 3.93 -16.97 -2.38
C LYS A 48 3.07 -18.22 -2.37
N ILE A 49 1.95 -18.24 -3.08
CA ILE A 49 1.12 -19.44 -3.22
C ILE A 49 1.97 -20.55 -3.86
N SER A 50 2.06 -21.71 -3.22
CA SER A 50 2.88 -22.81 -3.74
C SER A 50 2.30 -23.46 -5.00
N ASP A 51 3.10 -24.29 -5.67
CA ASP A 51 2.65 -25.05 -6.86
C ASP A 51 2.04 -26.43 -6.51
N THR A 52 1.59 -26.61 -5.27
CA THR A 52 0.84 -27.81 -4.85
C THR A 52 -0.51 -27.92 -5.56
N GLU A 53 -1.23 -29.02 -5.36
CA GLU A 53 -2.58 -29.16 -5.90
C GLU A 53 -3.52 -28.06 -5.37
N SER A 54 -3.49 -27.81 -4.05
CA SER A 54 -4.22 -26.71 -3.41
C SER A 54 -3.74 -25.34 -3.90
N GLY A 55 -2.43 -25.11 -3.96
CA GLY A 55 -1.91 -23.83 -4.41
C GLY A 55 -2.25 -23.50 -5.87
N ARG A 56 -2.19 -24.47 -6.80
CA ARG A 56 -2.63 -24.26 -8.19
C ARG A 56 -4.11 -23.93 -8.31
N LYS A 57 -4.94 -24.48 -7.41
CA LYS A 57 -6.37 -24.21 -7.34
C LYS A 57 -6.63 -22.77 -6.86
N VAL A 58 -5.94 -22.33 -5.81
CA VAL A 58 -5.96 -20.94 -5.32
C VAL A 58 -5.52 -19.97 -6.43
N LYS A 59 -4.40 -20.25 -7.12
CA LYS A 59 -3.95 -19.44 -8.27
C LYS A 59 -4.97 -19.40 -9.40
N ALA A 60 -5.62 -20.52 -9.71
CA ALA A 60 -6.64 -20.56 -10.76
C ALA A 60 -7.86 -19.70 -10.42
N ILE A 61 -8.30 -19.67 -9.15
CA ILE A 61 -9.37 -18.77 -8.70
C ILE A 61 -8.90 -17.33 -8.79
N TYR A 62 -7.68 -17.02 -8.35
CA TYR A 62 -7.12 -15.67 -8.38
C TYR A 62 -7.04 -15.15 -9.82
N ASP A 63 -6.45 -15.92 -10.73
CA ASP A 63 -6.33 -15.59 -12.17
C ASP A 63 -7.70 -15.38 -12.82
N TYR A 64 -8.71 -16.09 -12.33
CA TYR A 64 -10.08 -15.95 -12.79
C TYR A 64 -10.72 -14.64 -12.32
N VAL A 65 -10.62 -14.33 -11.02
CA VAL A 65 -11.06 -13.05 -10.43
C VAL A 65 -10.39 -11.90 -11.18
N ASP A 66 -9.10 -12.03 -11.43
CA ASP A 66 -8.30 -11.07 -12.17
C ASP A 66 -8.81 -10.81 -13.59
N SER A 67 -8.92 -11.89 -14.38
CA SER A 67 -9.42 -11.81 -15.75
C SER A 67 -10.82 -11.23 -15.81
N TYR A 68 -11.64 -11.47 -14.80
CA TYR A 68 -12.98 -10.94 -14.72
C TYR A 68 -12.99 -9.44 -14.43
N CYS A 69 -12.22 -8.98 -13.44
CA CYS A 69 -12.10 -7.57 -13.11
C CYS A 69 -11.61 -6.75 -14.31
N GLU A 70 -10.61 -7.26 -15.04
CA GLU A 70 -10.15 -6.66 -16.29
C GLU A 70 -11.25 -6.53 -17.34
N LYS A 71 -11.99 -7.62 -17.59
CA LYS A 71 -13.10 -7.60 -18.56
C LYS A 71 -14.18 -6.61 -18.16
N LEU A 72 -14.48 -6.51 -16.87
CA LEU A 72 -15.47 -5.56 -16.39
C LEU A 72 -15.01 -4.12 -16.61
N MET A 73 -13.78 -3.79 -16.21
CA MET A 73 -13.23 -2.45 -16.40
C MET A 73 -13.23 -2.03 -17.87
N GLN A 74 -13.01 -2.97 -18.79
CA GLN A 74 -13.04 -2.74 -20.23
C GLN A 74 -14.45 -2.78 -20.85
N SER A 75 -15.47 -3.22 -20.12
CA SER A 75 -16.83 -3.38 -20.63
C SER A 75 -17.53 -2.03 -20.79
N GLY A 76 -18.18 -1.84 -21.94
CA GLY A 76 -19.07 -0.71 -22.22
C GLY A 76 -20.52 -0.94 -21.81
N GLU A 77 -20.81 -2.02 -21.09
CA GLU A 77 -22.16 -2.38 -20.64
C GLU A 77 -22.42 -1.96 -19.19
N ASP A 78 -23.65 -1.58 -18.89
CA ASP A 78 -24.10 -1.42 -17.51
C ASP A 78 -24.53 -2.78 -16.97
N TYR A 79 -24.24 -3.02 -15.70
CA TYR A 79 -24.55 -4.28 -15.03
C TYR A 79 -25.45 -4.06 -13.81
N HIS A 80 -26.02 -5.13 -13.29
CA HIS A 80 -26.73 -5.10 -12.00
C HIS A 80 -25.94 -5.82 -10.92
N THR A 81 -26.04 -5.36 -9.66
CA THR A 81 -25.26 -5.92 -8.55
C THR A 81 -25.51 -7.42 -8.31
N ASP A 82 -26.72 -7.91 -8.62
CA ASP A 82 -27.09 -9.32 -8.54
C ASP A 82 -26.42 -10.21 -9.60
N GLU A 83 -25.87 -9.61 -10.67
CA GLU A 83 -25.05 -10.32 -11.67
C GLU A 83 -23.65 -10.65 -11.15
N PHE A 84 -23.25 -10.04 -10.02
CA PHE A 84 -21.95 -10.22 -9.35
C PHE A 84 -22.06 -10.88 -7.98
N SER A 85 -23.24 -11.39 -7.65
CA SER A 85 -23.50 -12.07 -6.38
C SER A 85 -23.44 -13.60 -6.53
N VAL A 86 -22.53 -14.25 -5.79
CA VAL A 86 -22.46 -15.71 -5.67
C VAL A 86 -23.41 -16.17 -4.56
N LYS A 87 -24.41 -16.98 -4.89
CA LYS A 87 -25.33 -17.54 -3.90
C LYS A 87 -24.65 -18.63 -3.06
N MET A 88 -24.84 -18.61 -1.74
CA MET A 88 -24.20 -19.47 -0.74
C MET A 88 -24.98 -20.76 -0.42
N THR A 89 -25.64 -21.37 -1.41
CA THR A 89 -26.21 -22.72 -1.23
C THR A 89 -25.27 -23.77 -1.82
N ALA A 90 -25.02 -24.87 -1.11
CA ALA A 90 -24.32 -26.03 -1.69
C ALA A 90 -25.07 -26.47 -2.97
N GLY A 91 -24.49 -26.22 -4.14
CA GLY A 91 -25.10 -26.47 -5.44
C GLY A 91 -25.76 -25.27 -6.14
N SER A 92 -25.51 -24.02 -5.71
CA SER A 92 -25.72 -22.88 -6.62
C SER A 92 -24.59 -22.86 -7.63
N ASP A 93 -25.00 -22.85 -8.90
CA ASP A 93 -24.20 -22.56 -10.09
C ASP A 93 -24.34 -21.05 -10.33
N PRO A 94 -23.51 -20.17 -9.71
CA PRO A 94 -23.48 -18.79 -10.16
C PRO A 94 -23.08 -18.80 -11.63
N SER A 95 -23.68 -17.93 -12.44
CA SER A 95 -23.30 -17.79 -13.86
C SER A 95 -21.83 -17.39 -14.06
N TRP A 96 -21.11 -17.16 -12.97
CA TRP A 96 -19.70 -16.83 -12.85
C TRP A 96 -18.89 -17.88 -12.05
N ASP A 97 -19.43 -19.04 -11.65
CA ASP A 97 -18.56 -20.12 -11.13
C ASP A 97 -17.71 -20.63 -12.28
N PRO A 98 -16.38 -20.54 -12.22
CA PRO A 98 -15.54 -21.13 -13.25
C PRO A 98 -15.58 -22.67 -13.26
N ASP A 99 -16.28 -23.33 -12.32
CA ASP A 99 -16.29 -24.79 -12.13
C ASP A 99 -14.84 -25.32 -12.04
N ILE A 100 -14.04 -24.70 -11.16
CA ILE A 100 -12.66 -25.13 -10.90
C ILE A 100 -12.71 -26.45 -10.15
N GLU A 101 -12.25 -27.51 -10.82
CA GLU A 101 -12.28 -28.87 -10.28
C GLU A 101 -11.64 -28.95 -8.89
N GLY A 102 -12.44 -29.33 -7.89
CA GLY A 102 -11.99 -29.51 -6.51
C GLY A 102 -11.91 -28.24 -5.66
N ALA A 103 -12.35 -27.08 -6.18
CA ALA A 103 -12.53 -25.86 -5.41
C ALA A 103 -13.80 -25.93 -4.56
N ASP A 104 -13.67 -25.50 -3.31
CA ASP A 104 -14.77 -25.31 -2.38
C ASP A 104 -14.88 -23.85 -1.95
N TYR A 105 -15.92 -23.58 -1.16
CA TYR A 105 -16.28 -22.26 -0.68
C TYR A 105 -15.14 -21.51 0.04
N LEU A 106 -14.34 -22.20 0.86
CA LEU A 106 -13.29 -21.54 1.63
C LEU A 106 -12.14 -21.09 0.72
N ASP A 107 -11.88 -21.84 -0.35
CA ASP A 107 -10.87 -21.45 -1.34
C ASP A 107 -11.22 -20.11 -1.99
N TYR A 108 -12.48 -19.91 -2.39
CA TYR A 108 -12.93 -18.66 -2.99
C TYR A 108 -12.87 -17.48 -2.01
N LEU A 109 -13.29 -17.68 -0.76
CA LEU A 109 -13.21 -16.61 0.25
C LEU A 109 -11.78 -16.13 0.46
N GLY A 110 -10.87 -17.07 0.69
CA GLY A 110 -9.47 -16.73 0.91
C GLY A 110 -8.84 -16.02 -0.24
N VAL A 111 -9.12 -16.49 -1.46
CA VAL A 111 -8.61 -15.87 -2.68
C VAL A 111 -9.11 -14.44 -2.82
N LEU A 112 -10.33 -14.12 -2.40
CA LEU A 112 -10.85 -12.75 -2.53
C LEU A 112 -10.17 -11.80 -1.55
N ASP A 113 -9.92 -12.23 -0.31
CA ASP A 113 -9.17 -11.42 0.66
C ASP A 113 -7.71 -11.23 0.21
N ILE A 114 -7.08 -12.28 -0.33
CA ILE A 114 -5.74 -12.22 -0.93
C ILE A 114 -5.73 -11.24 -2.10
N TYR A 115 -6.69 -11.39 -3.01
CA TYR A 115 -6.78 -10.61 -4.24
C TYR A 115 -7.02 -9.14 -3.94
N GLU A 116 -7.91 -8.82 -3.01
CA GLU A 116 -8.20 -7.45 -2.57
C GLU A 116 -6.96 -6.79 -1.93
N SER A 117 -6.12 -7.56 -1.24
CA SER A 117 -4.88 -7.07 -0.61
C SER A 117 -3.73 -6.84 -1.61
N ASP A 118 -3.75 -7.59 -2.72
CA ASP A 118 -2.78 -7.45 -3.81
C ASP A 118 -3.23 -6.41 -4.86
N ASN A 119 -4.54 -6.27 -5.11
CA ASN A 119 -5.08 -5.56 -6.28
C ASN A 119 -6.00 -4.38 -5.93
N ASN A 120 -5.45 -3.36 -5.28
CA ASN A 120 -6.24 -2.20 -4.84
C ASN A 120 -6.94 -1.43 -5.96
N TYR A 121 -6.47 -1.50 -7.21
CA TYR A 121 -7.11 -0.80 -8.32
C TYR A 121 -8.55 -1.23 -8.55
N TYR A 122 -8.87 -2.52 -8.37
CA TYR A 122 -10.23 -3.05 -8.44
C TYR A 122 -10.90 -2.88 -7.08
N TYR A 123 -11.02 -1.63 -6.64
CA TYR A 123 -11.51 -1.22 -5.33
C TYR A 123 -12.90 -1.77 -4.97
N PHE A 124 -13.69 -2.14 -5.98
CA PHE A 124 -15.02 -2.72 -5.83
C PHE A 124 -15.00 -4.19 -5.42
N VAL A 125 -13.85 -4.88 -5.54
CA VAL A 125 -13.71 -6.25 -5.06
C VAL A 125 -13.73 -6.24 -3.55
N LYS A 126 -14.76 -6.83 -2.97
CA LYS A 126 -14.93 -6.91 -1.52
C LYS A 126 -15.46 -8.26 -1.09
N ASN A 127 -14.97 -8.73 0.05
CA ASN A 127 -15.60 -9.80 0.78
C ASN A 127 -16.80 -9.28 1.59
N SER A 128 -18.00 -9.29 1.00
CA SER A 128 -19.24 -8.91 1.70
C SER A 128 -20.37 -9.94 1.54
N ILE A 129 -21.04 -10.22 2.65
CA ILE A 129 -22.18 -11.15 2.70
C ILE A 129 -23.48 -10.34 2.59
N ALA A 130 -24.16 -10.44 1.45
CA ALA A 130 -25.51 -9.93 1.25
C ALA A 130 -26.56 -10.97 1.68
N TYR A 131 -27.53 -10.56 2.47
CA TYR A 131 -28.59 -11.43 3.00
C TYR A 131 -29.67 -11.78 1.94
N PRO A 132 -30.26 -12.98 1.93
CA PRO A 132 -29.85 -14.20 2.64
C PRO A 132 -28.96 -15.00 1.70
N ASP A 133 -27.72 -15.25 2.11
CA ASP A 133 -26.84 -16.22 1.46
C ASP A 133 -26.30 -15.78 0.09
N TYR A 134 -25.83 -14.54 -0.07
CA TYR A 134 -25.05 -14.13 -1.26
C TYR A 134 -23.71 -13.53 -0.83
N PHE A 135 -22.65 -13.85 -1.56
CA PHE A 135 -21.40 -13.11 -1.54
C PHE A 135 -21.41 -12.15 -2.71
N THR A 136 -21.05 -10.89 -2.52
CA THR A 136 -21.00 -9.92 -3.62
C THR A 136 -19.54 -9.61 -3.92
N LEU A 137 -19.11 -9.91 -5.15
CA LEU A 137 -17.76 -9.59 -5.62
C LEU A 137 -17.57 -8.10 -5.88
N MET A 138 -18.66 -7.34 -5.93
CA MET A 138 -18.70 -5.95 -6.38
C MET A 138 -19.74 -5.16 -5.63
N ASP A 139 -19.33 -4.44 -4.59
CA ASP A 139 -20.24 -3.64 -3.75
C ASP A 139 -20.09 -2.13 -4.02
N ASP A 140 -20.35 -1.71 -5.27
CA ASP A 140 -20.43 -0.27 -5.60
C ASP A 140 -21.29 -0.01 -6.86
N GLU A 141 -22.22 0.96 -6.80
CA GLU A 141 -22.93 1.51 -7.97
C GLU A 141 -21.96 2.11 -9.02
N VAL A 142 -20.76 2.52 -8.61
CA VAL A 142 -19.70 3.01 -9.50
C VAL A 142 -19.12 1.87 -10.35
N ALA A 143 -19.03 0.65 -9.83
CA ALA A 143 -18.55 -0.51 -10.60
C ALA A 143 -19.59 -1.03 -11.60
N THR A 144 -20.88 -0.77 -11.38
CA THR A 144 -21.95 -1.28 -12.25
C THR A 144 -22.16 -0.45 -13.50
N LEU A 145 -21.94 0.87 -13.45
CA LEU A 145 -22.13 1.76 -14.59
C LEU A 145 -20.88 1.88 -15.47
N ALA A 146 -21.03 1.67 -16.78
CA ALA A 146 -19.92 1.80 -17.73
C ALA A 146 -19.30 3.20 -17.74
N SER A 147 -20.11 4.23 -17.57
CA SER A 147 -19.62 5.62 -17.48
C SER A 147 -18.74 5.84 -16.26
N SER A 148 -19.11 5.25 -15.13
CA SER A 148 -18.41 5.43 -13.85
C SER A 148 -17.07 4.70 -13.85
N ARG A 149 -17.01 3.47 -14.37
CA ARG A 149 -15.74 2.73 -14.57
C ARG A 149 -14.78 3.49 -15.48
N LYS A 150 -15.28 4.05 -16.58
CA LYS A 150 -14.47 4.85 -17.50
C LYS A 150 -13.93 6.12 -16.84
N GLU A 151 -14.77 6.85 -16.11
CA GLU A 151 -14.35 8.05 -15.38
C GLU A 151 -13.29 7.72 -14.33
N TYR A 152 -13.49 6.66 -13.56
CA TYR A 152 -12.52 6.18 -12.59
C TYR A 152 -11.20 5.83 -13.26
N GLU A 153 -11.20 5.07 -14.36
CA GLU A 153 -9.97 4.73 -15.09
C GLU A 153 -9.22 5.99 -15.56
N GLU A 154 -9.91 6.96 -16.17
CA GLU A 154 -9.31 8.22 -16.62
C GLU A 154 -8.71 9.00 -15.44
N LYS A 155 -9.43 9.08 -14.32
CA LYS A 155 -8.95 9.76 -13.10
C LYS A 155 -7.79 9.05 -12.44
N THR A 156 -7.76 7.72 -12.47
CA THR A 156 -6.61 6.95 -11.98
C THR A 156 -5.38 7.22 -12.85
N LYS A 157 -5.50 7.31 -14.18
CA LYS A 157 -4.37 7.69 -15.06
C LYS A 157 -3.83 9.05 -14.68
N GLU A 158 -4.70 10.06 -14.59
CA GLU A 158 -4.31 11.42 -14.19
C GLU A 158 -3.65 11.46 -12.81
N TYR A 159 -4.20 10.70 -11.85
CA TYR A 159 -3.68 10.61 -10.49
C TYR A 159 -2.29 10.00 -10.49
N ILE A 160 -2.09 8.85 -11.14
CA ILE A 160 -0.79 8.19 -11.26
C ILE A 160 0.22 9.10 -11.98
N GLU A 161 -0.15 9.69 -13.12
CA GLU A 161 0.71 10.60 -13.89
C GLU A 161 1.18 11.81 -13.07
N SER A 162 0.38 12.26 -12.11
CA SER A 162 0.79 13.31 -11.18
C SER A 162 2.00 12.93 -10.32
N TYR A 163 2.34 11.64 -10.19
CA TYR A 163 3.53 11.12 -9.49
C TYR A 163 4.66 10.70 -10.45
N SER A 164 4.60 11.05 -11.73
CA SER A 164 5.54 10.56 -12.77
C SER A 164 7.02 10.78 -12.49
N GLU A 165 7.38 11.81 -11.71
CA GLU A 165 8.76 12.04 -11.26
C GLU A 165 9.36 10.86 -10.48
N ALA A 166 8.53 10.04 -9.82
CA ALA A 166 8.97 8.83 -9.13
C ALA A 166 9.71 7.85 -10.07
N ALA A 167 9.34 7.81 -11.36
CA ALA A 167 9.98 6.93 -12.34
C ALA A 167 11.43 7.32 -12.64
N GLU A 168 11.83 8.56 -12.37
CA GLU A 168 13.17 9.10 -12.63
C GLU A 168 14.11 8.96 -11.41
N ILE A 169 13.57 8.57 -10.25
CA ILE A 169 14.34 8.41 -9.01
C ILE A 169 14.90 6.99 -8.97
N GLU A 170 16.21 6.80 -9.07
CA GLU A 170 16.83 5.47 -9.12
C GLU A 170 16.82 4.75 -7.76
N ASP A 171 17.12 5.49 -6.69
CA ASP A 171 17.19 4.97 -5.31
C ASP A 171 15.79 4.64 -4.77
N LEU A 172 15.58 3.40 -4.29
CA LEU A 172 14.25 2.96 -3.88
C LEU A 172 13.75 3.67 -2.63
N TYR A 173 14.64 4.04 -1.71
CA TYR A 173 14.26 4.83 -0.52
C TYR A 173 13.77 6.21 -0.93
N GLU A 174 14.54 6.94 -1.76
CA GLU A 174 14.15 8.26 -2.25
C GLU A 174 12.85 8.20 -3.06
N ARG A 175 12.66 7.15 -3.87
CA ARG A 175 11.44 6.96 -4.67
C ARG A 175 10.22 6.73 -3.78
N ALA A 176 10.34 5.85 -2.80
CA ALA A 176 9.27 5.56 -1.84
C ALA A 176 8.90 6.80 -1.01
N MET A 177 9.92 7.60 -0.62
CA MET A 177 9.74 8.85 0.12
C MET A 177 9.05 9.91 -0.73
N PHE A 178 9.43 10.07 -2.00
CA PHE A 178 8.75 10.99 -2.91
C PHE A 178 7.26 10.68 -3.05
N ILE A 179 6.90 9.40 -3.18
CA ILE A 179 5.50 8.96 -3.27
C ILE A 179 4.78 9.25 -1.95
N HIS A 180 5.42 8.94 -0.82
CA HIS A 180 4.89 9.16 0.52
C HIS A 180 4.57 10.63 0.78
N ASP A 181 5.56 11.50 0.64
CA ASP A 181 5.47 12.93 0.91
C ASP A 181 4.40 13.58 0.04
N LYS A 182 4.38 13.21 -1.24
CA LYS A 182 3.40 13.74 -2.19
C LYS A 182 1.99 13.23 -1.88
N LEU A 183 1.85 12.02 -1.32
CA LEU A 183 0.56 11.50 -0.87
C LEU A 183 0.01 12.30 0.32
N CYS A 184 0.81 12.49 1.39
CA CYS A 184 0.41 13.29 2.56
C CYS A 184 0.00 14.72 2.15
N LEU A 185 0.72 15.34 1.20
CA LEU A 185 0.38 16.67 0.70
C LEU A 185 -0.87 16.73 -0.21
N ASN A 186 -1.35 15.62 -0.75
CA ASN A 186 -2.43 15.58 -1.74
C ASN A 186 -3.65 14.78 -1.29
N MET A 187 -3.72 14.41 -0.02
CA MET A 187 -4.83 13.71 0.59
C MET A 187 -5.32 14.45 1.84
N ARG A 188 -6.53 14.13 2.27
CA ARG A 188 -7.09 14.57 3.55
C ARG A 188 -7.65 13.37 4.28
N TYR A 189 -7.60 13.39 5.59
CA TYR A 189 -8.27 12.41 6.40
C TYR A 189 -9.78 12.63 6.37
N SER A 190 -10.54 11.58 6.06
CA SER A 190 -12.00 11.65 5.96
C SER A 190 -12.65 11.38 7.32
N TYR A 191 -13.45 12.34 7.79
CA TYR A 191 -14.24 12.21 9.02
C TYR A 191 -15.75 12.23 8.73
N ASP A 192 -16.52 11.54 9.56
CA ASP A 192 -17.98 11.59 9.58
C ASP A 192 -18.52 12.85 10.29
N GLU A 193 -19.85 12.97 10.40
CA GLU A 193 -20.49 14.12 11.07
C GLU A 193 -20.17 14.23 12.57
N ASN A 194 -19.67 13.16 13.20
CA ASN A 194 -19.29 13.12 14.61
C ASN A 194 -17.79 13.41 14.82
N GLY A 195 -17.00 13.54 13.75
CA GLY A 195 -15.55 13.69 13.81
C GLY A 195 -14.80 12.36 13.99
N GLU A 196 -15.48 11.23 13.76
CA GLU A 196 -14.88 9.89 13.73
C GLU A 196 -14.41 9.56 12.31
N PRO A 197 -13.50 8.60 12.10
CA PRO A 197 -13.13 8.15 10.76
C PRO A 197 -14.35 7.77 9.93
N SER A 198 -14.42 8.29 8.71
CA SER A 198 -15.56 8.07 7.81
C SER A 198 -15.72 6.59 7.47
N GLY A 199 -16.89 6.02 7.75
CA GLY A 199 -17.25 4.64 7.36
C GLY A 199 -17.78 4.51 5.94
N GLU A 200 -17.71 5.57 5.13
CA GLU A 200 -18.16 5.56 3.74
C GLU A 200 -17.22 4.73 2.87
N PHE A 201 -17.77 3.94 1.95
CA PHE A 201 -16.99 3.01 1.14
C PHE A 201 -15.82 3.66 0.38
N PHE A 202 -16.01 4.87 -0.16
CA PHE A 202 -14.94 5.58 -0.85
C PHE A 202 -13.73 5.87 0.04
N ALA A 203 -13.95 6.07 1.35
CA ALA A 203 -12.90 6.46 2.28
C ALA A 203 -11.98 5.28 2.62
N HIS A 204 -12.39 4.06 2.32
CA HIS A 204 -11.69 2.80 2.59
C HIS A 204 -11.07 2.17 1.33
N SER A 205 -10.92 2.93 0.25
CA SER A 205 -10.34 2.41 -0.99
C SER A 205 -9.61 3.48 -1.79
N VAL A 206 -8.89 3.06 -2.83
CA VAL A 206 -8.20 4.00 -3.76
C VAL A 206 -9.16 4.95 -4.47
N TYR A 207 -10.47 4.65 -4.48
CA TYR A 207 -11.48 5.53 -5.05
C TYR A 207 -11.51 6.89 -4.34
N GLY A 208 -11.39 6.93 -3.01
CA GLY A 208 -11.36 8.17 -2.22
C GLY A 208 -10.22 9.11 -2.63
N PRO A 209 -8.94 8.67 -2.57
CA PRO A 209 -7.80 9.45 -3.01
C PRO A 209 -7.91 9.92 -4.47
N VAL A 210 -8.29 9.02 -5.39
CA VAL A 210 -8.33 9.30 -6.83
C VAL A 210 -9.45 10.29 -7.18
N MET A 211 -10.65 10.10 -6.63
CA MET A 211 -11.85 10.84 -7.04
C MET A 211 -12.16 12.03 -6.16
N ARG A 212 -11.74 11.98 -4.88
CA ARG A 212 -12.14 12.96 -3.86
C ARG A 212 -10.97 13.60 -3.12
N LYS A 213 -9.78 13.03 -3.26
CA LYS A 213 -8.56 13.41 -2.52
C LYS A 213 -8.76 13.35 -1.01
N GLU A 214 -9.44 12.31 -0.55
CA GLU A 214 -9.71 12.08 0.86
C GLU A 214 -9.92 10.59 1.13
N GLY A 215 -9.64 10.16 2.35
CA GLY A 215 -9.87 8.79 2.80
C GLY A 215 -9.39 8.59 4.24
N VAL A 216 -9.63 7.41 4.80
CA VAL A 216 -9.09 7.00 6.10
C VAL A 216 -7.82 6.17 5.89
N CYS A 217 -7.24 5.66 6.98
CA CYS A 217 -5.98 4.90 6.98
C CYS A 217 -5.89 3.82 5.89
N GLU A 218 -6.98 3.07 5.68
CA GLU A 218 -7.05 2.06 4.63
C GLU A 218 -6.87 2.63 3.23
N ALA A 219 -7.48 3.78 2.91
CA ALA A 219 -7.28 4.42 1.62
C ALA A 219 -5.84 4.94 1.43
N TYR A 220 -5.21 5.48 2.47
CA TYR A 220 -3.79 5.88 2.44
C TYR A 220 -2.91 4.67 2.10
N ALA A 221 -3.07 3.57 2.84
CA ALA A 221 -2.25 2.39 2.66
C ALA A 221 -2.45 1.73 1.29
N ARG A 222 -3.69 1.69 0.79
CA ARG A 222 -4.01 1.10 -0.51
C ARG A 222 -3.51 1.93 -1.68
N VAL A 223 -3.66 3.26 -1.63
CA VAL A 223 -3.18 4.14 -2.70
C VAL A 223 -1.66 4.23 -2.71
N TYR A 224 -1.03 4.22 -1.53
CA TYR A 224 0.42 4.13 -1.42
C TYR A 224 0.95 2.85 -2.06
N GLN A 225 0.34 1.69 -1.76
CA GLN A 225 0.68 0.43 -2.43
C GLN A 225 0.48 0.52 -3.95
N MET A 226 -0.66 1.05 -4.41
CA MET A 226 -0.96 1.18 -5.85
C MET A 226 0.10 2.01 -6.59
N LEU A 227 0.51 3.15 -6.02
CA LEU A 227 1.53 4.03 -6.58
C LEU A 227 2.90 3.37 -6.54
N CYS A 228 3.31 2.80 -5.40
CA CYS A 228 4.58 2.10 -5.25
C CYS A 228 4.72 0.97 -6.29
N THR A 229 3.71 0.11 -6.41
CA THR A 229 3.69 -0.97 -7.39
C THR A 229 3.84 -0.45 -8.82
N TYR A 230 3.08 0.58 -9.18
CA TYR A 230 3.16 1.18 -10.52
C TYR A 230 4.56 1.73 -10.84
N TYR A 231 5.25 2.29 -9.83
CA TYR A 231 6.60 2.83 -9.94
C TYR A 231 7.70 1.82 -9.56
N GLY A 232 7.38 0.52 -9.56
CA GLY A 232 8.34 -0.58 -9.46
C GLY A 232 8.90 -0.83 -8.06
N LEU A 233 8.17 -0.44 -7.02
CA LEU A 233 8.47 -0.74 -5.61
C LEU A 233 7.57 -1.90 -5.14
N GLU A 234 8.17 -2.92 -4.51
CA GLU A 234 7.41 -3.98 -3.85
C GLU A 234 6.84 -3.41 -2.55
N CYS A 235 5.51 -3.27 -2.49
CA CYS A 235 4.77 -2.71 -1.36
C CYS A 235 3.60 -3.64 -1.00
N ILE A 236 3.41 -3.87 0.29
CA ILE A 236 2.38 -4.77 0.83
C ILE A 236 1.42 -3.94 1.67
N TYR A 237 0.13 -4.09 1.44
CA TYR A 237 -0.92 -3.57 2.31
C TYR A 237 -1.06 -4.45 3.56
N ILE A 238 -1.07 -3.80 4.73
CA ILE A 238 -1.10 -4.46 6.03
C ILE A 238 -2.22 -3.85 6.88
N THR A 239 -2.88 -4.71 7.66
CA THR A 239 -3.91 -4.32 8.63
C THR A 239 -3.55 -4.77 10.03
N GLY A 240 -4.03 -4.06 11.03
CA GLY A 240 -3.91 -4.47 12.42
C GLY A 240 -4.58 -3.49 13.36
N TYR A 241 -3.96 -3.29 14.52
CA TYR A 241 -4.46 -2.41 15.57
C TYR A 241 -3.44 -1.34 15.90
N ALA A 242 -3.91 -0.12 16.13
CA ALA A 242 -3.12 0.98 16.60
C ALA A 242 -3.96 1.91 17.50
N PRO A 243 -3.36 2.60 18.48
CA PRO A 243 -4.02 3.62 19.28
C PRO A 243 -4.66 4.73 18.45
N ASN A 244 -5.53 5.51 19.08
CA ASN A 244 -6.17 6.66 18.43
C ASN A 244 -5.22 7.80 18.10
N HIS A 245 -4.05 7.84 18.75
CA HIS A 245 -3.06 8.88 18.63
C HIS A 245 -1.66 8.29 18.51
N ALA A 246 -0.88 8.84 17.58
CA ALA A 246 0.52 8.51 17.43
C ALA A 246 1.28 8.73 18.76
N GLY A 247 2.23 7.85 19.05
CA GLY A 247 3.06 7.91 20.27
C GLY A 247 2.45 7.25 21.51
N GLU A 248 1.27 6.62 21.41
CA GLU A 248 0.72 5.75 22.44
C GLU A 248 1.12 4.28 22.21
N ASP A 249 1.18 3.48 23.28
CA ASP A 249 1.43 2.03 23.19
C ASP A 249 0.13 1.28 22.83
N VAL A 250 0.23 0.26 21.98
CA VAL A 250 -0.93 -0.52 21.51
C VAL A 250 -1.54 -1.44 22.59
N ASP A 251 -2.88 -1.46 22.68
CA ASP A 251 -3.74 -2.34 23.48
C ASP A 251 -4.87 -2.92 22.61
N GLU A 252 -4.72 -4.18 22.20
CA GLU A 252 -5.68 -4.89 21.33
C GLU A 252 -7.13 -4.93 21.83
N GLU A 253 -7.36 -4.79 23.14
CA GLU A 253 -8.72 -4.82 23.68
C GLU A 253 -9.44 -3.48 23.52
N LYS A 254 -8.70 -2.40 23.21
CA LYS A 254 -9.20 -1.02 23.21
C LYS A 254 -8.95 -0.26 21.92
N ASP A 255 -7.96 -0.69 21.15
CA ASP A 255 -7.48 0.03 20.00
C ASP A 255 -8.26 -0.29 18.74
N ASN A 256 -8.24 0.68 17.83
CA ASN A 256 -9.04 0.63 16.61
C ASN A 256 -8.29 -0.12 15.52
N ALA A 257 -9.07 -0.68 14.59
CA ALA A 257 -8.53 -1.22 13.36
C ALA A 257 -7.78 -0.11 12.59
N HIS A 258 -6.59 -0.42 12.11
CA HIS A 258 -5.73 0.50 11.39
C HIS A 258 -5.04 -0.22 10.23
N ALA A 259 -4.53 0.55 9.27
CA ALA A 259 -3.92 0.01 8.07
C ALA A 259 -2.70 0.84 7.64
N TRP A 260 -1.67 0.15 7.16
CA TRP A 260 -0.36 0.70 6.81
C TRP A 260 0.32 -0.21 5.78
N ASN A 261 1.62 0.00 5.53
CA ASN A 261 2.36 -0.75 4.53
C ASN A 261 3.69 -1.32 5.01
N LEU A 262 4.17 -2.32 4.27
CA LEU A 262 5.56 -2.74 4.22
C LEU A 262 6.13 -2.45 2.84
N ILE A 263 7.28 -1.80 2.77
CA ILE A 263 7.99 -1.53 1.50
C ILE A 263 9.35 -2.20 1.48
N LYS A 264 9.72 -2.74 0.33
CA LYS A 264 11.06 -3.29 0.13
C LYS A 264 12.00 -2.24 -0.46
N LEU A 265 13.16 -2.08 0.16
CA LEU A 265 14.15 -1.07 -0.21
C LEU A 265 15.45 -1.70 -0.77
N ASP A 266 16.45 -0.87 -1.08
CA ASP A 266 17.63 -1.27 -1.88
C ASP A 266 18.48 -2.38 -1.26
N ASP A 267 18.41 -2.58 0.06
CA ASP A 267 19.10 -3.65 0.77
C ASP A 267 18.37 -5.00 0.71
N GLY A 268 17.21 -5.03 0.06
CA GLY A 268 16.36 -6.20 -0.13
C GLY A 268 15.46 -6.52 1.06
N LYS A 269 15.49 -5.71 2.12
CA LYS A 269 14.65 -5.88 3.31
C LYS A 269 13.38 -5.04 3.24
N TYR A 270 12.42 -5.42 4.07
CA TYR A 270 11.17 -4.70 4.23
C TYR A 270 11.20 -3.76 5.43
N TYR A 271 10.52 -2.63 5.28
CA TYR A 271 10.41 -1.56 6.27
C TYR A 271 8.97 -1.09 6.37
N TRP A 272 8.54 -0.72 7.57
CA TRP A 272 7.20 -0.23 7.83
C TRP A 272 7.03 1.20 7.33
N VAL A 273 5.83 1.50 6.81
CA VAL A 273 5.38 2.83 6.40
C VAL A 273 3.96 3.04 6.87
N ASP A 274 3.71 4.08 7.66
CA ASP A 274 2.36 4.58 7.94
C ASP A 274 2.21 6.04 7.51
N ALA A 275 1.80 6.22 6.25
CA ALA A 275 1.55 7.53 5.68
C ALA A 275 0.38 8.28 6.33
N THR A 276 -0.48 7.58 7.07
CA THR A 276 -1.62 8.20 7.76
C THR A 276 -1.16 8.94 9.01
N TRP A 277 -0.28 8.30 9.79
CA TRP A 277 0.25 8.89 11.02
C TRP A 277 1.35 9.92 10.75
N ASP A 278 2.05 9.80 9.63
CA ASP A 278 2.99 10.83 9.15
C ASP A 278 2.25 12.05 8.55
N ASP A 279 0.95 11.97 8.26
CA ASP A 279 0.17 13.10 7.72
C ASP A 279 -0.37 14.02 8.84
N ASP A 280 0.10 15.27 8.86
CA ASP A 280 -0.34 16.31 9.82
C ASP A 280 -1.61 17.03 9.31
N ASP A 281 -2.62 16.27 8.84
CA ASP A 281 -3.86 16.83 8.31
C ASP A 281 -4.74 17.42 9.44
N PRO A 282 -5.06 18.73 9.42
CA PRO A 282 -5.83 19.35 10.48
C PRO A 282 -7.30 18.89 10.49
N LYS A 283 -7.74 18.36 11.64
CA LYS A 283 -9.14 17.94 11.90
C LYS A 283 -10.22 19.00 11.63
N GLU A 284 -9.88 20.29 11.64
CA GLU A 284 -10.85 21.39 11.40
C GLU A 284 -11.10 21.69 9.91
N GLY A 285 -10.53 20.90 9.00
CA GLY A 285 -10.68 21.04 7.56
C GLY A 285 -9.68 22.05 6.98
N GLY A 286 -8.89 21.58 6.01
CA GLY A 286 -7.85 22.37 5.37
C GLY A 286 -7.03 21.50 4.43
N TRP A 287 -5.96 22.07 3.87
CA TRP A 287 -4.85 21.30 3.31
C TRP A 287 -3.68 21.52 4.25
N SER A 288 -3.03 20.46 4.70
CA SER A 288 -1.74 20.58 5.36
C SER A 288 -0.63 20.73 4.31
N ASP A 289 0.32 21.63 4.58
CA ASP A 289 1.60 21.67 3.87
C ASP A 289 2.72 21.00 4.69
N LYS A 290 2.32 20.22 5.70
CA LYS A 290 3.19 19.54 6.64
C LYS A 290 2.83 18.07 6.74
N PHE A 291 3.87 17.28 6.95
CA PHE A 291 3.86 15.87 7.25
C PHE A 291 5.20 15.58 7.94
N ASP A 292 5.35 14.40 8.49
CA ASP A 292 6.60 13.94 9.09
C ASP A 292 7.07 12.61 8.44
N HIS A 293 8.08 11.99 9.06
CA HIS A 293 8.66 10.72 8.64
C HIS A 293 8.84 9.78 9.85
N ALA A 294 8.05 9.96 10.91
CA ALA A 294 8.20 9.21 12.15
C ALA A 294 7.91 7.72 11.95
N TYR A 295 7.05 7.39 10.98
CA TYR A 295 6.64 6.04 10.61
C TYR A 295 7.07 5.66 9.19
N PHE A 296 7.91 6.46 8.51
CA PHE A 296 8.43 6.15 7.18
C PHE A 296 9.74 5.33 7.22
N ALA A 297 9.74 4.17 6.55
CA ALA A 297 10.89 3.27 6.39
C ALA A 297 11.54 2.86 7.73
N VAL A 298 10.69 2.61 8.73
CA VAL A 298 11.11 2.22 10.08
C VAL A 298 11.21 0.70 10.23
N GLY A 299 12.04 0.25 11.18
CA GLY A 299 12.16 -1.16 11.52
C GLY A 299 11.14 -1.61 12.57
N SER A 300 11.15 -2.89 12.93
CA SER A 300 10.23 -3.48 13.91
C SER A 300 10.34 -2.90 15.33
N GLU A 301 11.54 -2.56 15.80
CA GLU A 301 11.77 -2.15 17.20
C GLU A 301 10.97 -0.90 17.63
N PRO A 302 10.88 0.19 16.84
CA PRO A 302 10.01 1.32 17.16
C PRO A 302 8.53 1.10 16.75
N PHE A 303 8.29 0.44 15.61
CA PHE A 303 6.96 0.38 15.02
C PHE A 303 6.00 -0.50 15.83
N THR A 304 6.49 -1.64 16.33
CA THR A 304 5.65 -2.62 17.03
C THR A 304 5.20 -2.21 18.44
N ALA A 305 5.74 -1.10 18.96
CA ALA A 305 5.28 -0.52 20.22
C ALA A 305 3.88 0.11 20.08
N SER A 306 3.61 0.75 18.94
CA SER A 306 2.34 1.45 18.65
C SER A 306 1.50 0.78 17.58
N HIS A 307 2.05 -0.15 16.80
CA HIS A 307 1.34 -0.89 15.77
C HIS A 307 1.43 -2.39 16.00
N LYS A 308 0.27 -3.03 16.16
CA LYS A 308 0.20 -4.47 16.22
C LYS A 308 -0.43 -5.02 14.96
N HIS A 309 0.40 -5.66 14.14
CA HIS A 309 -0.09 -6.49 13.04
C HIS A 309 -1.02 -7.56 13.62
N SER A 310 -2.28 -7.51 13.20
CA SER A 310 -3.12 -8.71 13.28
C SER A 310 -2.63 -9.63 12.18
N PRO A 311 -2.44 -10.95 12.40
CA PRO A 311 -2.37 -11.88 11.28
C PRO A 311 -3.47 -11.48 10.31
N THR A 312 -3.08 -11.14 9.08
CA THR A 312 -4.08 -10.69 8.13
C THR A 312 -5.10 -11.82 8.01
N VAL A 313 -6.37 -11.47 7.82
CA VAL A 313 -7.38 -12.47 7.43
C VAL A 313 -6.83 -13.33 6.27
N VAL A 314 -6.01 -12.74 5.41
CA VAL A 314 -5.24 -13.39 4.35
C VAL A 314 -4.30 -14.50 4.84
N GLU A 315 -3.50 -14.29 5.89
CA GLU A 315 -2.57 -15.31 6.41
C GLU A 315 -3.28 -16.50 7.03
N ASP A 316 -4.26 -16.23 7.91
CA ASP A 316 -5.05 -17.27 8.56
C ASP A 316 -5.84 -18.08 7.52
N ILE A 317 -6.34 -17.42 6.48
CA ILE A 317 -7.03 -18.11 5.40
C ILE A 317 -6.05 -18.86 4.49
N LEU A 318 -4.88 -18.30 4.16
CA LEU A 318 -3.86 -19.00 3.38
C LEU A 318 -3.40 -20.27 4.10
N GLU A 319 -3.19 -20.23 5.42
CA GLU A 319 -2.91 -21.44 6.21
C GLU A 319 -4.10 -22.42 6.15
N ALA A 320 -5.35 -21.94 6.17
CA ALA A 320 -6.54 -22.79 6.11
C ALA A 320 -6.76 -23.46 4.74
N ILE A 321 -6.51 -22.76 3.63
CA ILE A 321 -6.76 -23.25 2.25
C ILE A 321 -5.51 -23.86 1.60
N GLU A 322 -4.33 -23.48 2.07
CA GLU A 322 -3.02 -23.94 1.61
C GLU A 322 -2.09 -24.20 2.83
N PRO A 323 -2.33 -25.27 3.63
CA PRO A 323 -1.55 -25.53 4.84
C PRO A 323 -0.08 -25.89 4.60
N SER A 324 0.31 -26.15 3.34
CA SER A 324 1.70 -26.39 2.93
C SER A 324 2.40 -25.12 2.45
N CYS A 325 1.68 -24.00 2.38
CA CYS A 325 2.21 -22.68 2.13
C CYS A 325 2.88 -22.22 3.42
N GLU A 326 4.16 -22.51 3.57
CA GLU A 326 4.97 -21.63 4.40
C GLU A 326 4.97 -20.29 3.67
N LEU A 327 4.14 -19.34 4.11
CA LEU A 327 4.34 -17.94 3.77
C LEU A 327 5.52 -17.48 4.61
N PRO A 328 6.75 -17.36 4.07
CA PRO A 328 7.74 -16.59 4.78
C PRO A 328 7.21 -15.16 4.80
N TRP A 329 6.74 -14.74 5.98
CA TRP A 329 6.60 -13.33 6.32
C TRP A 329 7.82 -12.59 5.76
N PRO A 330 7.65 -11.42 5.12
CA PRO A 330 8.78 -10.72 4.53
C PRO A 330 9.88 -10.53 5.58
N GLU A 331 11.14 -10.52 5.14
CA GLU A 331 12.26 -10.19 6.05
C GLU A 331 12.18 -8.71 6.39
N VAL A 332 11.46 -8.40 7.48
CA VAL A 332 11.33 -7.05 8.01
C VAL A 332 12.58 -6.69 8.81
N SER A 333 13.15 -5.52 8.54
CA SER A 333 14.30 -5.02 9.28
C SER A 333 13.93 -4.69 10.73
N GLU A 334 14.79 -5.04 11.68
CA GLU A 334 14.62 -4.65 13.09
C GLU A 334 14.80 -3.14 13.31
N THR A 335 15.74 -2.54 12.56
CA THR A 335 16.14 -1.13 12.63
C THR A 335 15.67 -0.37 11.39
N SER A 336 15.53 0.95 11.48
CA SER A 336 15.12 1.78 10.33
C SER A 336 16.13 1.74 9.18
N TYR A 337 15.67 2.02 7.96
CA TYR A 337 16.54 2.03 6.79
C TYR A 337 17.69 3.02 6.97
N ARG A 338 17.39 4.20 7.54
CA ARG A 338 18.40 5.20 7.87
C ARG A 338 19.48 4.69 8.82
N ALA A 339 19.09 3.96 9.87
CA ALA A 339 20.04 3.39 10.83
C ALA A 339 20.93 2.31 10.20
N ASN A 340 20.40 1.58 9.20
CA ASN A 340 21.15 0.57 8.45
C ASN A 340 22.10 1.16 7.40
N HIS A 341 21.81 2.38 6.93
CA HIS A 341 22.53 3.05 5.84
C HIS A 341 23.07 4.43 6.23
N PRO A 342 23.87 4.55 7.31
CA PRO A 342 24.42 5.84 7.75
C PRO A 342 25.30 6.52 6.69
N GLU A 343 25.81 5.76 5.71
CA GLU A 343 26.54 6.30 4.55
C GLU A 343 25.65 7.11 3.59
N LYS A 344 24.35 6.81 3.54
CA LYS A 344 23.35 7.55 2.75
C LYS A 344 22.80 8.76 3.51
N PHE A 345 22.79 8.68 4.84
CA PHE A 345 22.26 9.71 5.73
C PHE A 345 23.37 10.22 6.65
N PRO A 346 24.28 11.06 6.15
CA PRO A 346 25.36 11.59 6.97
C PRO A 346 24.78 12.26 8.22
N THR A 347 25.18 11.76 9.38
CA THR A 347 24.86 12.34 10.70
C THR A 347 25.63 13.64 10.98
N ASP A 348 26.57 13.97 10.10
CA ASP A 348 27.35 15.19 10.16
C ASP A 348 26.48 16.36 9.67
N VAL A 349 25.90 17.08 10.60
CA VAL A 349 25.31 18.39 10.31
C VAL A 349 26.47 19.38 10.15
N PRO A 350 26.71 19.94 8.95
CA PRO A 350 27.82 20.85 8.78
C PRO A 350 27.62 22.09 9.67
N ALA A 351 28.71 22.59 10.25
CA ALA A 351 28.64 23.65 11.27
C ALA A 351 27.90 24.91 10.77
N ASP A 352 27.94 25.18 9.47
CA ASP A 352 27.25 26.30 8.84
C ASP A 352 25.73 26.07 8.69
N ALA A 353 25.24 24.83 8.79
CA ALA A 353 23.82 24.49 8.87
C ALA A 353 23.21 24.67 10.28
N LEU A 354 24.02 25.03 11.28
CA LEU A 354 23.58 25.22 12.67
C LEU A 354 23.69 26.68 13.13
N VAL A 355 22.88 27.03 14.12
CA VAL A 355 23.14 28.15 15.04
C VAL A 355 23.42 27.54 16.39
N TYR A 356 24.58 27.86 16.97
CA TYR A 356 25.03 27.30 18.24
C TYR A 356 25.80 28.34 19.06
N THR A 357 25.87 28.10 20.38
CA THR A 357 26.63 28.91 21.34
C THR A 357 27.62 28.04 22.10
N GLU A 358 28.84 28.53 22.31
CA GLU A 358 29.83 27.86 23.15
C GLU A 358 29.56 28.11 24.64
N LEU A 359 29.50 27.02 25.40
CA LEU A 359 29.30 27.01 26.85
C LEU A 359 30.62 27.23 27.60
N PRO A 360 30.58 27.67 28.88
CA PRO A 360 31.79 27.98 29.65
C PRO A 360 32.76 26.81 29.88
N ASP A 361 32.29 25.56 29.75
CA ASP A 361 33.07 24.33 29.84
C ASP A 361 33.69 23.90 28.50
N GLY A 362 33.47 24.68 27.43
CA GLY A 362 34.04 24.46 26.10
C GLY A 362 33.23 23.54 25.19
N THR A 363 32.02 23.16 25.60
CA THR A 363 31.06 22.40 24.78
C THR A 363 30.10 23.37 24.06
N LEU A 364 29.20 22.83 23.24
CA LEU A 364 28.24 23.60 22.47
C LEU A 364 26.79 23.33 22.89
N GLU A 365 25.99 24.39 22.84
CA GLU A 365 24.52 24.36 22.84
C GLU A 365 24.01 24.71 21.44
N VAL A 366 23.22 23.83 20.82
CA VAL A 366 22.58 24.08 19.52
C VAL A 366 21.23 24.76 19.74
N SER A 367 20.98 25.86 19.01
CA SER A 367 19.76 26.69 19.15
C SER A 367 18.90 26.75 17.89
N GLU A 368 19.42 26.40 16.72
CA GLU A 368 18.64 26.38 15.46
C GLU A 368 19.31 25.47 14.42
N TYR A 369 18.50 24.84 13.57
CA TYR A 369 18.92 24.23 12.30
C TYR A 369 18.46 25.11 11.15
N LYS A 370 19.36 25.48 10.25
CA LYS A 370 19.07 26.39 9.14
C LYS A 370 18.41 25.72 7.94
N SER A 371 18.41 24.38 7.88
CA SER A 371 17.72 23.60 6.85
C SER A 371 16.79 22.59 7.51
N LYS A 372 15.61 22.44 6.90
CA LYS A 372 14.54 21.52 7.31
C LYS A 372 14.99 20.07 7.37
N GLU A 373 15.81 19.69 6.40
CA GLU A 373 16.42 18.36 6.27
C GLU A 373 17.12 17.86 7.54
N TYR A 374 17.71 18.73 8.35
CA TYR A 374 18.47 18.29 9.54
C TYR A 374 17.62 18.21 10.81
N TYR A 375 16.60 19.06 10.95
CA TYR A 375 15.73 19.04 12.14
C TYR A 375 14.50 18.16 11.99
N GLU A 376 13.90 18.07 10.80
CA GLU A 376 12.80 17.11 10.52
C GLU A 376 13.31 15.66 10.65
N ASN A 377 14.62 15.45 10.56
CA ASN A 377 15.28 14.16 10.73
C ASN A 377 16.00 13.97 12.08
N LEU A 378 15.78 14.86 13.07
CA LEU A 378 16.36 14.81 14.42
C LEU A 378 17.88 14.52 14.48
N ILE A 379 18.67 14.99 13.51
CA ILE A 379 20.10 14.73 13.51
C ILE A 379 20.77 15.62 14.55
N ILE A 380 21.04 15.07 15.74
CA ILE A 380 21.83 15.75 16.78
C ILE A 380 23.30 15.41 16.56
N PRO A 381 24.15 16.35 16.13
CA PRO A 381 25.56 16.06 15.90
C PRO A 381 26.29 15.82 17.22
N ASP A 382 27.13 14.79 17.27
CA ASP A 382 27.97 14.50 18.44
C ASP A 382 29.02 15.60 18.68
N GLU A 383 29.55 16.18 17.58
CA GLU A 383 30.54 17.26 17.60
C GLU A 383 30.29 18.29 16.48
N VAL A 384 30.58 19.57 16.75
CA VAL A 384 30.59 20.65 15.75
C VAL A 384 31.91 21.41 15.87
N ASP A 385 32.64 21.56 14.76
CA ASP A 385 33.98 22.16 14.72
C ASP A 385 34.97 21.57 15.75
N GLY A 386 34.87 20.25 16.00
CA GLY A 386 35.71 19.51 16.94
C GLY A 386 35.37 19.73 18.42
N LYS A 387 34.19 20.28 18.72
CA LYS A 387 33.66 20.45 20.09
C LYS A 387 32.40 19.62 20.28
N LYS A 388 32.28 18.96 21.44
CA LYS A 388 31.10 18.15 21.77
C LYS A 388 29.86 19.00 21.93
N VAL A 389 28.76 18.51 21.38
CA VAL A 389 27.42 19.02 21.70
C VAL A 389 26.94 18.32 22.96
N THR A 390 26.59 19.09 23.98
CA THR A 390 26.14 18.53 25.27
C THR A 390 24.81 19.08 25.74
N ALA A 391 24.23 20.01 24.99
CA ALA A 391 22.96 20.64 25.31
C ALA A 391 22.22 21.05 24.03
N LEU A 392 20.90 21.06 24.11
CA LEU A 392 19.99 21.57 23.09
C LEU A 392 19.16 22.67 23.72
N ALA A 393 19.00 23.80 23.02
CA ALA A 393 18.23 24.91 23.54
C ALA A 393 16.75 24.50 23.74
N PRO A 394 16.08 25.00 24.80
CA PRO A 394 14.66 24.76 25.00
C PRO A 394 13.85 25.26 23.80
N GLY A 395 13.07 24.36 23.20
CA GLY A 395 12.26 24.67 22.03
C GLY A 395 13.02 24.63 20.70
N LEU A 396 14.23 24.08 20.66
CA LEU A 396 14.96 23.79 19.41
C LEU A 396 14.10 23.01 18.40
N PHE A 397 13.24 22.14 18.92
CA PHE A 397 12.31 21.33 18.14
C PHE A 397 10.85 21.79 18.28
N LYS A 398 10.60 23.00 18.78
CA LYS A 398 9.23 23.48 19.05
C LYS A 398 8.37 23.61 17.79
N ASP A 399 9.01 23.81 16.65
CA ASP A 399 8.40 23.82 15.32
C ASP A 399 8.76 22.55 14.51
N SER A 400 9.41 21.56 15.15
CA SER A 400 9.58 20.22 14.58
C SER A 400 8.29 19.43 14.81
N THR A 401 7.96 18.57 13.86
CA THR A 401 6.75 17.73 13.89
C THR A 401 6.91 16.46 14.74
N LEU A 402 8.07 16.27 15.41
CA LEU A 402 8.34 15.16 16.34
C LEU A 402 7.97 15.45 17.79
#